data_AF-A0A8C0J9L0-F1
#
_entry.id   AF-A0A8C0J9L0-F1
#
_cell.length_a   1.000
_cell.length_b   1.000
_cell.length_c   1.000
_cell.angle_alpha   90.00
_cell.angle_beta   90.00
_cell.angle_gamma   90.00
#
_symmetry.space_group_name_H-M   'P 1'
#
loop_
_entity.id
_entity.type
_entity.pdbx_description
1 polymer ?
#
loop_
_entity_poly.entity_id
_entity_poly.type
_entity_poly.pdbx_seq_one_letter_code
_entity_poly.pdbx_strand_id
1 'polypeptide(L)'
;MEIIRSNFKDNLNKVYEAIEEADFLAIDGEFSGISDGPSVSTLTNGFDTPEERYQKLKKHSMDFLLFQFGLCSFKSDHTEAKSSPDVKFVCQSSSIDFLANQGFDFNKVFRNGIPYLNQEEERQLREQYDEKRSQANGAGTLSYISPNATKCPVTIPEDQKKFIERVVEQIEDLIQNEENKSLQLEPCTGFQRKLIYQTLSWK
;
A
#
# COMPACT_ATOMS: atom_id res chain seq x y z
N MET A 1 -8.98 7.78 -19.39
CA MET A 1 -9.00 6.32 -19.09
C MET A 1 -9.60 6.13 -17.71
N GLU A 2 -10.37 5.07 -17.48
CA GLU A 2 -10.82 4.75 -16.12
C GLU A 2 -9.78 3.85 -15.42
N ILE A 3 -9.08 4.41 -14.43
CA ILE A 3 -8.05 3.71 -13.68
C ILE A 3 -8.56 3.45 -12.26
N ILE A 4 -8.59 2.18 -11.89
CA ILE A 4 -9.04 1.65 -10.60
C ILE A 4 -8.01 0.64 -10.08
N ARG A 5 -8.17 0.14 -8.84
CA ARG A 5 -7.20 -0.73 -8.17
C ARG A 5 -6.70 -1.90 -9.03
N SER A 6 -7.60 -2.58 -9.74
CA SER A 6 -7.27 -3.78 -10.51
C SER A 6 -6.39 -3.51 -11.73
N ASN A 7 -6.44 -2.30 -12.31
CA ASN A 7 -5.74 -1.97 -13.55
C ASN A 7 -4.69 -0.85 -13.36
N PHE A 8 -4.52 -0.35 -12.13
CA PHE A 8 -3.60 0.75 -11.83
C PHE A 8 -2.16 0.42 -12.23
N LYS A 9 -1.64 -0.73 -11.78
CA LYS A 9 -0.25 -1.12 -12.03
C LYS A 9 0.05 -1.32 -13.52
N ASP A 10 -0.88 -1.89 -14.27
CA ASP A 10 -0.72 -2.17 -15.70
C ASP A 10 -0.75 -0.90 -16.55
N ASN A 11 -1.43 0.15 -16.07
CA ASN A 11 -1.53 1.44 -16.77
C ASN A 11 -0.56 2.50 -16.22
N LEU A 12 0.15 2.22 -15.13
CA LEU A 12 1.03 3.19 -14.47
C LEU A 12 2.12 3.72 -15.42
N ASN A 13 2.72 2.84 -16.24
CA ASN A 13 3.72 3.25 -17.22
C ASN A 13 3.15 4.21 -18.27
N LYS A 14 1.91 4.00 -18.71
CA LYS A 14 1.24 4.92 -19.65
C LYS A 14 0.95 6.28 -19.02
N VAL A 15 0.63 6.28 -17.73
CA VAL A 15 0.44 7.54 -16.97
C VAL A 15 1.76 8.29 -16.87
N TYR A 16 2.88 7.59 -16.58
CA TYR A 16 4.20 8.23 -16.56
C TYR A 16 4.58 8.81 -17.92
N GLU A 17 4.43 8.04 -19.00
CA GLU A 17 4.71 8.49 -20.37
C GLU A 17 3.86 9.73 -20.73
N ALA A 18 2.55 9.69 -20.45
CA ALA A 18 1.67 10.82 -20.70
C ALA A 18 2.01 12.08 -19.88
N ILE A 19 2.57 11.93 -18.68
CA ILE A 19 3.05 13.06 -17.85
C ILE A 19 4.37 13.59 -18.39
N GLU A 20 5.30 12.71 -18.74
CA GLU A 20 6.63 13.07 -19.25
C GLU A 20 6.56 13.80 -20.59
N GLU A 21 5.64 13.41 -21.46
CA GLU A 21 5.47 14.01 -22.77
C GLU A 21 4.59 15.28 -22.80
N ALA A 22 3.91 15.60 -21.70
CA ALA A 22 2.99 16.73 -21.66
C ALA A 22 3.74 18.06 -21.54
N ASP A 23 3.23 19.09 -22.22
CA ASP A 23 3.65 20.47 -21.98
C ASP A 23 3.03 21.02 -20.69
N PHE A 24 1.76 20.67 -20.45
CA PHE A 24 1.06 20.99 -19.21
C PHE A 24 0.00 19.94 -18.87
N LEU A 25 -0.40 19.94 -17.60
CA LEU A 25 -1.43 19.08 -17.05
C LEU A 25 -2.60 19.92 -16.55
N ALA A 26 -3.82 19.43 -16.73
CA ALA A 26 -4.99 19.90 -16.00
C ALA A 26 -5.45 18.82 -15.03
N ILE A 27 -5.79 19.24 -13.81
CA ILE A 27 -6.24 18.35 -12.75
C ILE A 27 -7.59 18.82 -12.24
N ASP A 28 -8.42 17.86 -11.84
CA ASP A 28 -9.70 18.11 -11.19
C ASP A 28 -9.98 17.03 -10.15
N GLY A 29 -10.80 17.32 -9.14
CA GLY A 29 -11.00 16.43 -8.01
C GLY A 29 -12.45 16.35 -7.57
N GLU A 30 -12.95 15.13 -7.40
CA GLU A 30 -14.28 14.90 -6.80
C GLU A 30 -14.15 14.54 -5.33
N PHE A 31 -14.88 15.28 -4.50
CA PHE A 31 -14.83 15.18 -3.04
C PHE A 31 -16.11 14.53 -2.47
N SER A 32 -15.99 13.85 -1.33
CA SER A 32 -17.13 13.31 -0.57
C SER A 32 -18.04 14.37 0.04
N GLY A 33 -17.57 15.61 0.07
CA GLY A 33 -18.32 16.78 0.48
C GLY A 33 -17.41 18.01 0.44
N ILE A 34 -17.95 19.16 0.83
CA ILE A 34 -17.29 20.45 0.62
C ILE A 34 -17.14 21.25 1.92
N SER A 35 -18.12 21.18 2.83
CA SER A 35 -18.03 21.80 4.15
C SER A 35 -18.86 21.02 5.17
N ASP A 36 -18.33 20.87 6.38
CA ASP A 36 -18.95 20.18 7.52
C ASP A 36 -19.78 21.11 8.42
N GLY A 37 -19.89 22.39 8.07
CA GLY A 37 -20.56 23.45 8.83
C GLY A 37 -21.48 24.33 7.97
N PRO A 38 -21.64 25.64 8.27
CA PRO A 38 -22.39 26.53 7.40
C PRO A 38 -21.72 26.59 6.01
N SER A 39 -22.49 26.87 4.96
CA SER A 39 -22.01 26.85 3.56
C SER A 39 -20.66 27.56 3.40
N VAL A 40 -19.81 27.13 2.46
CA VAL A 40 -18.48 27.74 2.24
C VAL A 40 -18.58 29.26 2.11
N SER A 41 -19.60 29.77 1.43
CA SER A 41 -19.91 31.21 1.31
C SER A 41 -20.19 31.92 2.64
N THR A 42 -20.69 31.21 3.64
CA THR A 42 -20.91 31.72 4.99
C THR A 42 -19.68 31.57 5.88
N LEU A 43 -18.90 30.51 5.66
CA LEU A 43 -17.69 30.22 6.43
C LEU A 43 -16.53 31.18 6.06
N THR A 44 -16.30 31.38 4.76
CA THR A 44 -15.27 32.27 4.24
C THR A 44 -15.86 33.62 3.90
N ASN A 45 -15.51 34.65 4.67
CA ASN A 45 -15.96 36.02 4.40
C ASN A 45 -15.04 36.66 3.36
N GLY A 46 -15.56 37.61 2.58
CA GLY A 46 -14.78 38.41 1.63
C GLY A 46 -13.69 39.26 2.30
N PHE A 47 -13.80 39.49 3.61
CA PHE A 47 -12.81 40.22 4.40
C PHE A 47 -11.72 39.32 5.03
N ASP A 48 -11.80 37.99 4.89
CA ASP A 48 -10.78 37.11 5.45
C ASP A 48 -9.43 37.36 4.75
N THR A 49 -8.38 37.51 5.55
CA THR A 49 -7.00 37.42 5.08
C THR A 49 -6.73 36.02 4.50
N PRO A 50 -5.70 35.85 3.65
CA PRO A 50 -5.33 34.54 3.13
C PRO A 50 -5.11 33.48 4.22
N GLU A 51 -4.48 33.87 5.34
CA GLU A 51 -4.22 32.97 6.47
C GLU A 51 -5.52 32.55 7.17
N GLU A 52 -6.42 33.50 7.47
CA GLU A 52 -7.70 33.17 8.09
C GLU A 52 -8.54 32.25 7.21
N ARG A 53 -8.55 32.50 5.90
CA ARG A 53 -9.24 31.65 4.92
C ARG A 53 -8.65 30.25 4.90
N TYR A 54 -7.33 30.12 4.89
CA TYR A 54 -6.66 28.82 4.96
C TYR A 54 -7.03 28.05 6.22
N GLN A 55 -6.96 28.67 7.40
CA GLN A 55 -7.29 27.99 8.67
C GLN A 55 -8.74 27.52 8.71
N LYS A 56 -9.68 28.31 8.18
CA LYS A 56 -11.09 27.93 8.07
C LYS A 56 -11.29 26.73 7.14
N LEU A 57 -10.71 26.76 5.93
CA LEU A 57 -10.82 25.66 4.97
C LEU A 57 -10.16 24.38 5.50
N LYS A 58 -8.97 24.51 6.10
CA LYS A 58 -8.27 23.39 6.73
C LYS A 58 -9.14 22.72 7.79
N LYS A 59 -9.82 23.52 8.62
CA LYS A 59 -10.65 23.02 9.72
C LYS A 59 -11.95 22.36 9.24
N HIS A 60 -12.56 22.87 8.17
CA HIS A 60 -13.95 22.53 7.81
C HIS A 60 -14.10 21.75 6.50
N SER A 61 -13.01 21.56 5.75
CA SER A 61 -13.05 20.90 4.44
C SER A 61 -12.07 19.72 4.32
N MET A 62 -11.12 19.54 5.24
CA MET A 62 -10.12 18.46 5.14
C MET A 62 -10.60 17.10 5.64
N ASP A 63 -11.76 17.05 6.28
CA ASP A 63 -12.40 15.78 6.67
C ASP A 63 -13.10 15.10 5.47
N PHE A 64 -13.24 15.79 4.33
CA PHE A 64 -13.79 15.20 3.11
C PHE A 64 -12.70 14.52 2.28
N LEU A 65 -13.07 13.37 1.74
CA LEU A 65 -12.18 12.55 0.92
C LEU A 65 -12.23 13.03 -0.52
N LEU A 66 -11.08 13.35 -1.10
CA LEU A 66 -10.87 13.36 -2.55
C LEU A 66 -10.78 11.91 -3.04
N PHE A 67 -11.81 11.42 -3.73
CA PHE A 67 -11.89 10.00 -4.11
C PHE A 67 -11.80 9.75 -5.62
N GLN A 68 -11.95 10.79 -6.44
CA GLN A 68 -11.64 10.73 -7.86
C GLN A 68 -10.70 11.87 -8.21
N PHE A 69 -9.58 11.54 -8.84
CA PHE A 69 -8.60 12.49 -9.32
C PHE A 69 -8.60 12.46 -10.85
N GLY A 70 -9.14 13.50 -11.47
CA GLY A 70 -9.08 13.74 -12.90
C GLY A 70 -7.70 14.27 -13.27
N LEU A 71 -7.06 13.63 -14.25
CA LEU A 71 -5.80 14.07 -14.83
C LEU A 71 -5.93 14.10 -16.35
N CYS A 72 -5.62 15.25 -16.94
CA CYS A 72 -5.57 15.44 -18.38
C CYS A 72 -4.19 15.97 -18.77
N SER A 73 -3.52 15.30 -19.70
CA SER A 73 -2.24 15.72 -20.27
C SER A 73 -2.45 16.41 -21.62
N PHE A 74 -1.76 17.54 -21.81
CA PHE A 74 -1.81 18.30 -23.05
C PHE A 74 -0.40 18.40 -23.62
N LYS A 75 -0.29 18.04 -24.89
CA LYS A 75 0.92 18.18 -25.70
C LYS A 75 0.55 18.97 -26.93
N SER A 76 1.15 20.13 -27.09
CA SER A 76 0.97 21.01 -28.23
C SER A 76 1.78 20.46 -29.40
N ASP A 77 1.14 19.66 -30.24
CA ASP A 77 1.70 19.35 -31.54
C ASP A 77 1.71 20.64 -32.38
N HIS A 78 2.89 21.07 -32.85
CA HIS A 78 3.03 22.25 -33.73
C HIS A 78 2.42 22.05 -35.13
N THR A 79 1.58 21.04 -35.31
CA THR A 79 0.79 20.76 -36.51
C THR A 79 -0.65 20.44 -36.10
N GLU A 80 -1.55 21.38 -36.35
CA GLU A 80 -3.01 21.36 -36.11
C GLU A 80 -3.48 21.66 -34.66
N ALA A 81 -3.63 22.97 -34.39
CA ALA A 81 -4.45 23.46 -33.29
C ALA A 81 -5.92 23.02 -33.49
N LYS A 82 -6.42 22.12 -32.64
CA LYS A 82 -7.85 21.89 -32.45
C LYS A 82 -8.26 22.48 -31.11
N SER A 83 -8.93 23.62 -31.14
CA SER A 83 -9.65 24.13 -29.98
C SER A 83 -10.96 23.35 -29.80
N SER A 84 -11.35 23.10 -28.55
CA SER A 84 -12.69 22.63 -28.19
C SER A 84 -13.07 23.27 -26.85
N PRO A 85 -14.36 23.64 -26.63
CA PRO A 85 -14.70 24.74 -25.73
C PRO A 85 -14.92 24.33 -24.27
N ASP A 86 -14.81 25.37 -23.45
CA ASP A 86 -14.99 25.50 -22.00
C ASP A 86 -16.40 25.10 -21.53
N VAL A 87 -16.51 24.28 -20.49
CA VAL A 87 -17.77 23.96 -19.79
C VAL A 87 -17.57 24.23 -18.29
N LYS A 88 -18.38 25.14 -17.75
CA LYS A 88 -18.41 25.48 -16.32
C LYS A 88 -19.57 24.79 -15.61
N PHE A 89 -19.37 24.35 -14.37
CA PHE A 89 -20.43 24.14 -13.38
C PHE A 89 -19.90 24.20 -11.93
N VAL A 90 -20.83 24.29 -10.96
CA VAL A 90 -20.59 24.41 -9.50
C VAL A 90 -21.50 23.40 -8.79
N CYS A 91 -21.09 22.81 -7.65
CA CYS A 91 -21.98 21.97 -6.85
C CYS A 91 -21.68 21.97 -5.33
N GLN A 92 -22.72 21.68 -4.51
CA GLN A 92 -22.79 21.61 -3.03
C GLN A 92 -23.84 20.56 -2.63
N SER A 93 -23.63 19.78 -1.54
CA SER A 93 -24.51 18.84 -0.76
C SER A 93 -25.37 17.82 -1.52
N SER A 94 -25.93 18.21 -2.66
CA SER A 94 -26.34 17.36 -3.78
C SER A 94 -25.19 16.59 -4.41
N SER A 95 -23.93 16.68 -3.97
CA SER A 95 -22.79 16.08 -4.68
C SER A 95 -22.87 14.56 -4.85
N ILE A 96 -23.29 13.78 -3.86
CA ILE A 96 -23.48 12.32 -4.02
C ILE A 96 -24.69 12.01 -4.94
N ASP A 97 -25.80 12.73 -4.79
CA ASP A 97 -27.00 12.55 -5.61
C ASP A 97 -26.77 13.03 -7.07
N PHE A 98 -26.00 14.10 -7.25
CA PHE A 98 -25.53 14.62 -8.52
C PHE A 98 -24.60 13.61 -9.18
N LEU A 99 -23.60 13.09 -8.46
CA LEU A 99 -22.71 12.05 -8.98
C LEU A 99 -23.51 10.81 -9.37
N ALA A 100 -24.46 10.36 -8.54
CA ALA A 100 -25.38 9.26 -8.89
C ALA A 100 -26.20 9.58 -10.16
N ASN A 101 -26.75 10.79 -10.26
CA ASN A 101 -27.54 11.27 -11.40
C ASN A 101 -26.71 11.47 -12.68
N GLN A 102 -25.39 11.69 -12.57
CA GLN A 102 -24.44 11.74 -13.68
C GLN A 102 -23.84 10.36 -14.01
N GLY A 103 -24.31 9.28 -13.38
CA GLY A 103 -23.86 7.91 -13.65
C GLY A 103 -22.52 7.55 -12.99
N PHE A 104 -22.12 8.26 -11.94
CA PHE A 104 -20.92 7.93 -11.18
C PHE A 104 -21.05 6.56 -10.50
N ASP A 105 -20.09 5.68 -10.74
CA ASP A 105 -20.07 4.34 -10.15
C ASP A 105 -19.27 4.33 -8.84
N PHE A 106 -19.99 4.47 -7.72
CA PHE A 106 -19.41 4.42 -6.38
C PHE A 106 -18.68 3.11 -6.05
N ASN A 107 -18.94 1.99 -6.76
CA ASN A 107 -18.17 0.77 -6.54
C ASN A 107 -16.70 0.94 -6.98
N LYS A 108 -16.44 1.81 -7.96
CA LYS A 108 -15.07 2.14 -8.39
C LYS A 108 -14.28 2.80 -7.27
N VAL A 109 -14.96 3.53 -6.38
CA VAL A 109 -14.35 4.14 -5.19
C VAL A 109 -14.29 3.15 -4.04
N PHE A 110 -15.44 2.72 -3.53
CA PHE A 110 -15.48 2.02 -2.24
C PHE A 110 -15.03 0.57 -2.30
N ARG A 111 -15.17 -0.11 -3.45
CA ARG A 111 -14.73 -1.50 -3.63
C ARG A 111 -13.37 -1.57 -4.33
N ASN A 112 -13.22 -0.76 -5.38
CA ASN A 112 -12.07 -0.84 -6.29
C ASN A 112 -11.16 0.40 -6.24
N GLY A 113 -11.26 1.24 -5.21
CA GLY A 113 -10.44 2.44 -5.07
C GLY A 113 -8.96 2.10 -4.94
N ILE A 114 -8.11 2.88 -5.59
CA ILE A 114 -6.66 2.76 -5.51
C ILE A 114 -6.23 3.21 -4.11
N PRO A 115 -5.54 2.35 -3.32
CA PRO A 115 -5.03 2.76 -2.02
C PRO A 115 -3.88 3.76 -2.19
N TYR A 116 -3.73 4.68 -1.25
CA TYR A 116 -2.63 5.64 -1.20
C TYR A 116 -2.09 5.74 0.22
N LEU A 117 -0.85 6.20 0.34
CA LEU A 117 -0.20 6.56 1.61
C LEU A 117 0.38 7.96 1.45
N ASN A 118 0.39 8.72 2.53
CA ASN A 118 1.17 9.94 2.59
C ASN A 118 2.65 9.63 2.87
N GLN A 119 3.49 10.66 2.80
CA GLN A 119 4.95 10.54 2.95
C GLN A 119 5.38 9.96 4.30
N GLU A 120 4.70 10.31 5.40
CA GLU A 120 5.04 9.80 6.74
C GLU A 120 4.59 8.35 6.92
N GLU A 121 3.39 8.02 6.44
CA GLU A 121 2.86 6.65 6.46
C GLU A 121 3.73 5.70 5.63
N GLU A 122 4.17 6.12 4.44
CA GLU A 122 5.09 5.34 3.60
C GLU A 122 6.41 5.08 4.33
N ARG A 123 7.00 6.12 4.93
CA ARG A 123 8.25 6.01 5.67
C ARG A 123 8.14 5.00 6.82
N GLN A 124 7.13 5.16 7.67
CA GLN A 124 6.87 4.27 8.79
C GLN A 124 6.67 2.82 8.33
N LEU A 125 5.94 2.62 7.23
CA LEU A 125 5.69 1.28 6.71
C LEU A 125 6.98 0.64 6.17
N ARG A 126 7.83 1.41 5.46
CA ARG A 126 9.15 0.94 4.99
C ARG A 126 10.06 0.57 6.15
N GLU A 127 10.16 1.41 7.17
CA GLU A 127 10.94 1.13 8.39
C GLU A 127 10.49 -0.16 9.07
N GLN A 128 9.17 -0.35 9.24
CA GLN A 128 8.63 -1.59 9.81
C GLN A 128 8.95 -2.84 8.97
N TYR A 129 8.98 -2.72 7.64
CA TYR A 129 9.36 -3.83 6.76
C TYR A 129 10.84 -4.16 6.89
N ASP A 130 11.71 -3.16 6.95
CA ASP A 130 13.15 -3.33 7.10
C ASP A 130 13.52 -3.91 8.47
N GLU A 131 12.82 -3.49 9.53
CA GLU A 131 12.94 -4.07 10.87
C GLU A 131 12.54 -5.55 10.87
N LYS A 132 11.38 -5.90 10.29
CA LYS A 132 10.93 -7.31 10.17
C LYS A 132 11.91 -8.15 9.36
N ARG A 133 12.46 -7.60 8.27
CA ARG A 133 13.45 -8.29 7.45
C ARG A 133 14.76 -8.52 8.20
N SER A 134 15.20 -7.54 8.99
CA SER A 134 16.40 -7.64 9.84
C SER A 134 16.22 -8.69 10.95
N GLN A 135 15.01 -8.80 11.52
CA GLN A 135 14.67 -9.86 12.48
C GLN A 135 14.63 -11.25 11.82
N ALA A 136 14.08 -11.36 10.61
CA ALA A 136 14.00 -12.64 9.87
C ALA A 136 15.38 -13.16 9.40
N ASN A 137 16.32 -12.26 9.11
CA ASN A 137 17.69 -12.60 8.70
C ASN A 137 18.63 -12.92 9.90
N GLY A 138 18.09 -13.12 11.10
CA GLY A 138 18.87 -13.59 12.27
C GLY A 138 19.70 -12.52 13.00
N ALA A 139 19.55 -11.24 12.67
CA ALA A 139 20.19 -10.14 13.41
C ALA A 139 19.33 -9.61 14.58
N GLY A 140 18.06 -10.01 14.66
CA GLY A 140 17.16 -9.70 15.77
C GLY A 140 17.00 -10.89 16.71
N THR A 141 17.12 -10.66 18.01
CA THR A 141 16.78 -11.62 19.07
C THR A 141 15.38 -12.20 18.80
N LEU A 142 15.30 -13.47 18.41
CA LEU A 142 14.03 -14.19 18.29
C LEU A 142 13.27 -14.02 19.62
N SER A 143 12.04 -13.51 19.58
CA SER A 143 11.19 -13.30 20.76
C SER A 143 10.84 -14.60 21.52
N TYR A 144 11.24 -15.75 20.98
CA TYR A 144 11.14 -17.08 21.57
C TYR A 144 12.45 -17.64 22.13
N ILE A 145 13.46 -16.80 22.36
CA ILE A 145 14.66 -17.23 23.07
C ILE A 145 14.33 -17.36 24.56
N SER A 146 14.23 -18.60 25.04
CA SER A 146 14.33 -18.89 26.47
C SER A 146 15.63 -18.28 27.03
N PRO A 147 15.67 -17.82 28.29
CA PRO A 147 16.80 -17.07 28.87
C PRO A 147 18.20 -17.71 28.83
N ASN A 148 18.35 -18.91 28.26
CA ASN A 148 19.55 -19.74 28.22
C ASN A 148 20.05 -20.07 26.80
N ALA A 149 19.89 -19.19 25.81
CA ALA A 149 20.52 -19.38 24.48
C ALA A 149 22.04 -19.08 24.46
N THR A 150 22.75 -19.44 25.53
CA THR A 150 24.18 -19.65 25.48
C THR A 150 24.45 -20.91 24.65
N LYS A 151 24.84 -20.68 23.38
CA LYS A 151 25.68 -21.49 22.48
C LYS A 151 26.19 -22.85 23.01
N CYS A 152 25.31 -23.79 23.34
CA CYS A 152 25.67 -25.15 23.73
C CYS A 152 24.88 -26.12 22.87
N PRO A 153 25.51 -27.16 22.30
CA PRO A 153 24.79 -28.22 21.58
C PRO A 153 23.74 -28.81 22.52
N VAL A 154 22.47 -28.63 22.17
CA VAL A 154 21.35 -29.10 23.00
C VAL A 154 21.12 -30.56 22.75
N THR A 155 21.05 -31.30 23.85
CA THR A 155 20.80 -32.73 23.88
C THR A 155 19.38 -33.00 23.37
N ILE A 156 19.29 -33.68 22.23
CA ILE A 156 18.01 -34.19 21.71
C ILE A 156 17.59 -35.38 22.59
N PRO A 157 16.35 -35.41 23.12
CA PRO A 157 15.83 -36.56 23.85
C PRO A 157 15.90 -37.85 23.02
N GLU A 158 16.20 -38.98 23.65
CA GLU A 158 16.46 -40.25 22.95
C GLU A 158 15.25 -40.74 22.13
N ASP A 159 14.03 -40.42 22.58
CA ASP A 159 12.78 -40.73 21.88
C ASP A 159 12.57 -39.89 20.60
N GLN A 160 13.22 -38.71 20.51
CA GLN A 160 13.12 -37.82 19.34
C GLN A 160 14.34 -37.90 18.41
N LYS A 161 15.42 -38.57 18.85
CA LYS A 161 16.68 -38.62 18.11
C LYS A 161 16.54 -39.21 16.70
N LYS A 162 15.85 -40.36 16.58
CA LYS A 162 15.57 -41.01 15.27
C LYS A 162 14.77 -40.12 14.33
N PHE A 163 13.86 -39.31 14.87
CA PHE A 163 13.06 -38.40 14.09
C PHE A 163 13.93 -37.27 13.52
N ILE A 164 14.78 -36.66 14.35
CA ILE A 164 15.67 -35.58 13.91
C ILE A 164 16.73 -36.08 12.93
N GLU A 165 17.31 -37.25 13.17
CA GLU A 165 18.28 -37.87 12.24
C GLU A 165 17.66 -38.06 10.84
N ARG A 166 16.42 -38.56 10.76
CA ARG A 166 15.71 -38.70 9.49
C ARG A 166 15.48 -37.37 8.79
N VAL A 167 15.09 -36.32 9.52
CA VAL A 167 14.88 -34.98 8.95
C VAL A 167 16.19 -34.40 8.44
N VAL A 168 17.29 -34.60 9.17
CA VAL A 168 18.63 -34.15 8.79
C VAL A 168 19.10 -34.86 7.52
N GLU A 169 18.89 -36.17 7.40
CA GLU A 169 19.21 -36.93 6.17
C GLU A 169 18.44 -36.39 4.95
N GLN A 170 17.14 -36.11 5.10
CA GLN A 170 16.34 -35.53 4.01
C GLN A 170 16.83 -34.13 3.59
N ILE A 171 17.37 -33.34 4.53
CA ILE A 171 17.92 -32.01 4.25
C ILE A 171 19.32 -32.13 3.61
N GLU A 172 20.14 -33.07 4.05
CA GLU A 172 21.46 -33.33 3.43
C GLU A 172 21.30 -33.82 1.99
N ASP A 173 20.32 -34.69 1.70
CA ASP A 173 19.96 -35.10 0.34
C ASP A 173 19.49 -33.91 -0.52
N LEU A 174 18.66 -33.02 0.05
CA LEU A 174 18.24 -31.79 -0.63
C LEU A 174 19.43 -30.89 -0.98
N ILE A 175 20.41 -30.74 -0.08
CA ILE A 175 21.60 -29.90 -0.31
C ILE A 175 22.51 -30.51 -1.38
N GLN A 176 22.64 -31.84 -1.42
CA GLN A 176 23.48 -32.54 -2.38
C GLN A 176 22.85 -32.65 -3.78
N ASN A 177 21.52 -32.56 -3.87
CA ASN A 177 20.78 -32.82 -5.10
C ASN A 177 20.28 -31.50 -5.73
N GLU A 178 20.97 -31.02 -6.78
CA GLU A 178 20.65 -29.74 -7.45
C GLU A 178 19.27 -29.71 -8.14
N GLU A 179 18.65 -30.87 -8.39
CA GLU A 179 17.33 -30.95 -9.03
C GLU A 179 16.19 -30.57 -8.08
N ASN A 180 16.34 -30.82 -6.77
CA ASN A 180 15.29 -30.59 -5.78
C ASN A 180 15.46 -29.21 -5.13
N LYS A 181 14.54 -28.28 -5.42
CA LYS A 181 14.56 -26.91 -4.84
C LYS A 181 13.83 -26.76 -3.52
N SER A 182 13.07 -27.76 -3.10
CA SER A 182 12.25 -27.72 -1.89
C SER A 182 12.02 -29.10 -1.30
N LEU A 183 12.05 -29.20 0.03
CA LEU A 183 11.69 -30.40 0.79
C LEU A 183 10.40 -30.14 1.58
N GLN A 184 9.40 -31.00 1.41
CA GLN A 184 8.23 -31.02 2.28
C GLN A 184 8.42 -32.08 3.38
N LEU A 185 8.40 -31.62 4.63
CA LEU A 185 8.42 -32.50 5.79
C LEU A 185 6.99 -32.87 6.20
N GLU A 186 6.82 -34.10 6.66
CA GLU A 186 5.54 -34.55 7.22
C GLU A 186 5.14 -33.72 8.45
N PRO A 187 3.83 -33.53 8.71
CA PRO A 187 3.35 -32.82 9.89
C PRO A 187 3.91 -33.46 11.18
N CYS A 188 4.49 -32.63 12.03
CA CYS A 188 5.09 -33.05 13.30
C CYS A 188 4.52 -32.27 14.49
N THR A 189 4.79 -32.74 15.70
CA THR A 189 4.35 -32.05 16.92
C THR A 189 5.07 -30.71 17.09
N GLY A 190 4.48 -29.79 17.86
CA GLY A 190 5.13 -28.50 18.16
C GLY A 190 6.51 -28.64 18.81
N PHE A 191 6.71 -29.70 19.60
CA PHE A 191 8.00 -30.03 20.20
C PHE A 191 9.04 -30.48 19.16
N GLN A 192 8.65 -31.40 18.27
CA GLN A 192 9.49 -31.84 17.15
C GLN A 192 9.85 -30.68 16.22
N ARG A 193 8.89 -29.81 15.91
CA ARG A 193 9.14 -28.59 15.13
C ARG A 193 10.21 -27.73 15.81
N LYS A 194 10.09 -27.48 17.12
CA LYS A 194 11.11 -26.73 17.87
C LYS A 194 12.51 -27.38 17.74
N LEU A 195 12.60 -28.70 17.89
CA LEU A 195 13.86 -29.43 17.76
C LEU A 195 14.47 -29.33 16.36
N ILE A 196 13.65 -29.38 15.29
CA ILE A 196 14.12 -29.18 13.91
C ILE A 196 14.75 -27.80 13.75
N TYR A 197 14.02 -26.71 14.07
CA TYR A 197 14.53 -25.35 13.95
C TYR A 197 15.82 -25.15 14.76
N GLN A 198 15.86 -25.72 15.97
CA GLN A 198 17.01 -25.61 16.83
C GLN A 198 18.23 -26.36 16.27
N THR A 199 18.05 -27.57 15.74
CA THR A 199 19.13 -28.39 15.16
C THR A 199 19.72 -27.73 13.92
N LEU A 200 18.88 -27.15 13.06
CA LEU A 200 19.30 -26.49 11.82
C LEU A 200 19.92 -25.10 12.05
N SER A 201 19.79 -24.53 13.25
CA SER A 201 20.43 -23.24 13.57
C SER A 201 21.93 -23.35 13.86
N TRP A 202 22.45 -24.56 14.06
CA TRP A 202 23.86 -24.83 14.41
C TRP A 202 24.64 -25.69 13.42
N LYS A 203 23.96 -26.52 12.62
CA LYS A 203 24.58 -27.23 11.50
C LYS A 203 24.70 -26.30 10.30
#